data_AF-A0A662EZW1-F1
#
_entry.id   AF-A0A662EZW1-F1
#
_cell.length_a   1.000
_cell.length_b   1.000
_cell.length_c   1.000
_cell.angle_alpha   90.00
_cell.angle_beta   90.00
_cell.angle_gamma   90.00
#
_symmetry.space_group_name_H-M   'P 1'
#
loop_
_entity.id
_entity.type
_entity.pdbx_description
1 polymer ?
#
loop_
_entity_poly.entity_id
_entity_poly.type
_entity_poly.pdbx_seq_one_letter_code
_entity_poly.pdbx_strand_id
1 'polypeptide(L)' 'MVLKTFNVQEDVYNKFSRFCKNLGISMSKQIEFFMESFIENEPEAKKQYLEKLEKIRRGKFVKVKSFADRYGL' A
#
# COMPACT_ATOMS: atom_id res chain seq x y z
N MET A 1 26.37 -1.07 0.10
CA MET A 1 25.20 -1.73 -0.52
C MET A 1 25.64 -3.10 -1.02
N VAL A 2 24.90 -4.17 -0.69
CA VAL A 2 25.17 -5.52 -1.21
C VAL A 2 24.25 -5.75 -2.40
N LEU A 3 24.80 -6.16 -3.54
CA LEU A 3 23.99 -6.49 -4.71
C LEU A 3 23.08 -7.69 -4.38
N LYS A 4 21.79 -7.53 -4.61
CA LYS A 4 20.80 -8.61 -4.49
C LYS A 4 20.32 -8.98 -5.89
N THR A 5 20.45 -10.25 -6.24
CA THR A 5 20.01 -10.79 -7.52
C THR A 5 18.90 -11.80 -7.29
N PHE A 6 17.88 -11.72 -8.13
CA PHE A 6 16.74 -12.63 -8.13
C PHE A 6 16.17 -12.67 -9.54
N ASN A 7 15.59 -13.81 -9.91
CA ASN A 7 15.00 -13.99 -11.24
C ASN A 7 13.55 -13.51 -11.22
N VAL A 8 13.17 -12.74 -12.24
CA VAL A 8 11.81 -12.26 -12.45
C VAL A 8 11.45 -12.49 -13.90
N GLN A 9 10.18 -12.79 -14.17
CA GLN A 9 9.67 -12.85 -15.53
C GLN A 9 9.85 -11.50 -16.23
N GLU A 10 10.29 -11.52 -17.49
CA GLU A 10 10.63 -10.32 -18.25
C GLU A 10 9.44 -9.36 -18.38
N ASP A 11 8.25 -9.90 -18.68
CA ASP A 11 7.02 -9.11 -18.78
C ASP A 11 6.66 -8.40 -17.47
N VAL A 12 6.87 -9.07 -16.34
CA VAL A 12 6.62 -8.51 -15.00
C VAL A 12 7.60 -7.40 -14.70
N TYR A 13 8.89 -7.64 -14.97
CA TYR A 13 9.94 -6.64 -14.83
C TYR A 13 9.65 -5.39 -15.66
N ASN A 14 9.29 -5.56 -16.93
CA ASN A 14 9.01 -4.46 -17.85
C ASN A 14 7.81 -3.63 -17.39
N LYS A 15 6.71 -4.27 -16.96
CA LYS A 15 5.54 -3.58 -16.42
C LYS A 15 5.87 -2.81 -15.15
N PHE A 16 6.59 -3.43 -14.23
CA PHE A 16 6.96 -2.82 -12.96
C PHE A 16 7.96 -1.67 -13.13
N SER A 17 8.94 -1.82 -14.01
CA SER A 17 9.90 -0.77 -14.35
C SER A 17 9.21 0.47 -14.91
N ARG A 18 8.25 0.29 -15.83
CA ARG A 18 7.43 1.40 -16.36
C ARG A 18 6.60 2.07 -15.28
N PHE A 19 5.99 1.28 -14.40
CA PHE A 19 5.23 1.79 -13.25
C PHE A 19 6.09 2.68 -12.35
N CYS A 20 7.28 2.23 -11.95
CA CYS A 20 8.20 3.01 -11.13
C CYS A 20 8.64 4.30 -11.85
N LYS A 21 8.96 4.24 -13.15
CA LYS A 21 9.32 5.41 -13.96
C LYS A 21 8.20 6.44 -14.02
N ASN A 22 6.95 6.01 -14.24
CA ASN A 22 5.79 6.91 -14.33
C ASN A 22 5.52 7.65 -13.02
N LEU A 23 5.87 7.04 -11.88
CA LEU A 23 5.72 7.65 -10.56
C LEU A 23 6.96 8.43 -10.11
N GLY A 24 8.05 8.43 -10.89
CA GLY A 24 9.32 9.06 -10.50
C GLY A 24 10.01 8.37 -9.32
N ILE A 25 9.76 7.07 -9.11
CA ILE A 25 10.25 6.31 -7.95
C ILE A 25 11.41 5.40 -8.38
N SER A 26 12.41 5.27 -7.51
CA SER A 26 13.49 4.29 -7.69
C SER A 26 12.96 2.87 -7.53
N MET A 27 13.26 2.01 -8.51
CA MET A 27 12.83 0.61 -8.51
C MET A 27 13.40 -0.17 -7.32
N SER A 28 14.66 0.05 -6.96
CA SER A 28 15.28 -0.60 -5.79
C SER A 28 14.58 -0.21 -4.49
N LYS A 29 14.21 1.07 -4.35
CA LYS A 29 13.48 1.57 -3.18
C LYS A 29 12.08 0.98 -3.11
N GLN A 30 11.40 0.81 -4.25
CA GLN A 30 10.08 0.18 -4.29
C GLN A 30 10.13 -1.30 -3.92
N ILE A 31 11.18 -2.02 -4.34
CA ILE A 31 11.39 -3.43 -3.96
C ILE A 31 11.67 -3.53 -2.45
N GLU A 32 12.48 -2.64 -1.90
CA GLU A 32 12.74 -2.59 -0.46
C GLU A 32 11.45 -2.35 0.33
N PHE A 33 10.66 -1.34 -0.03
CA PHE A 33 9.35 -1.09 0.60
C PHE A 33 8.40 -2.27 0.47
N PHE A 34 8.42 -2.96 -0.67
CA PHE A 34 7.64 -4.17 -0.84
C PHE A 34 8.08 -5.26 0.15
N MET A 35 9.38 -5.51 0.30
CA MET A 35 9.91 -6.49 1.25
C MET A 35 9.57 -6.10 2.71
N GLU A 36 9.76 -4.84 3.09
CA GLU A 36 9.38 -4.31 4.41
C GLU A 36 7.90 -4.52 4.68
N SER A 37 7.03 -4.26 3.69
CA SER A 37 5.58 -4.47 3.84
C SER A 37 5.19 -5.93 4.09
N PHE A 38 6.03 -6.91 3.73
CA PHE A 38 5.78 -8.32 4.05
C PHE A 38 6.34 -8.72 5.41
N ILE A 39 7.35 -8.02 5.92
CA ILE A 39 8.01 -8.30 7.20
C ILE A 39 7.27 -7.61 8.35
N GLU A 40 6.94 -6.33 8.19
CA GLU A 40 6.35 -5.49 9.24
C GLU A 40 4.84 -5.69 9.39
N ASN A 41 4.15 -6.08 8.32
CA ASN A 41 2.73 -6.42 8.42
C ASN A 41 2.61 -7.86 8.91
N GLU A 42 2.53 -8.03 10.23
CA GLU A 42 2.05 -9.28 10.81
C GLU A 42 0.73 -9.71 10.12
N PRO A 43 0.57 -10.99 9.76
CA PRO A 43 -0.63 -11.48 9.08
C PRO A 43 -1.93 -11.11 9.81
N GLU A 44 -1.86 -11.01 11.14
CA GLU A 44 -2.97 -10.63 12.03
C GLU A 44 -3.35 -9.15 11.88
N ALA A 45 -2.36 -8.25 11.83
CA ALA A 45 -2.59 -6.82 11.56
C ALA A 45 -3.18 -6.61 10.16
N LYS A 46 -2.72 -7.39 9.17
CA LYS A 46 -3.26 -7.34 7.80
C LYS A 46 -4.72 -7.78 7.74
N LYS A 47 -5.11 -8.83 8.48
CA LYS A 47 -6.51 -9.27 8.55
C LYS A 47 -7.40 -8.22 9.20
N GLN A 48 -7.00 -7.68 10.35
CA GLN A 48 -7.77 -6.63 11.03
C GLN A 48 -7.87 -5.35 10.18
N TYR A 49 -6.80 -4.99 9.47
CA TYR A 49 -6.80 -3.85 8.56
C TYR A 49 -7.76 -4.05 7.38
N LEU A 50 -7.74 -5.23 6.76
CA LEU A 50 -8.67 -5.58 5.68
C LEU A 50 -10.13 -5.60 6.16
N GLU A 51 -10.40 -6.13 7.36
CA GLU A 51 -11.72 -6.10 7.97
C GLU A 51 -12.21 -4.67 8.26
N LYS A 52 -11.32 -3.77 8.73
CA LYS A 52 -11.64 -2.34 8.91
C LYS A 52 -11.98 -1.68 7.57
N LEU A 53 -11.20 -1.95 6.52
CA LEU A 53 -11.46 -1.42 5.17
C LEU A 53 -12.80 -1.94 4.60
N GLU A 54 -13.14 -3.21 4.80
CA GLU A 54 -14.44 -3.75 4.41
C GLU A 54 -15.59 -3.08 5.15
N LYS A 55 -15.47 -2.90 6.48
CA LYS A 55 -16.47 -2.20 7.28
C LYS A 55 -16.65 -0.75 6.81
N ILE A 56 -15.56 -0.08 6.44
CA ILE A 56 -15.61 1.25 5.86
C ILE A 56 -16.37 1.18 4.52
N ARG A 57 -15.96 0.34 3.57
CA ARG A 57 -16.62 0.24 2.26
C ARG A 57 -18.11 -0.08 2.32
N ARG A 58 -18.54 -0.90 3.29
CA ARG A 58 -19.96 -1.24 3.50
C ARG A 58 -20.71 -0.21 4.36
N GLY A 59 -19.99 0.67 5.03
CA GLY A 59 -20.55 1.72 5.86
C GLY A 59 -21.24 2.79 5.03
N LYS A 60 -22.47 3.17 5.42
CA LYS A 60 -23.15 4.34 4.88
C LYS A 60 -22.57 5.60 5.51
N PHE A 61 -21.52 6.14 4.90
CA PHE A 61 -20.93 7.38 5.37
C PHE A 61 -21.80 8.57 5.02
N VAL A 62 -21.98 9.45 6.00
CA VAL A 62 -22.64 10.73 5.76
C VAL A 62 -21.55 11.77 5.53
N LYS A 63 -21.66 12.50 4.42
CA LYS A 63 -20.72 13.58 4.12
C LYS A 63 -20.88 14.68 5.16
N VAL A 64 -19.81 14.98 5.88
CA VAL A 64 -19.79 16.04 6.89
C VAL A 64 -18.95 17.20 6.36
N LYS A 65 -19.47 18.44 6.46
CA LYS A 65 -18.74 19.65 6.07
C LYS A 65 -17.73 20.09 7.14
N SER A 66 -18.05 19.86 8.41
CA SER A 66 -17.23 20.18 9.58
C SER A 66 -17.53 19.18 10.69
N PHE A 67 -16.50 18.57 11.28
CA PHE A 67 -16.67 17.65 12.41
C PHE A 67 -17.14 18.38 13.66
N ALA A 68 -16.74 19.66 13.83
CA ALA A 68 -17.19 20.52 14.91
C ALA A 68 -18.72 20.69 14.88
N ASP A 69 -19.29 20.95 13.69
CA ASP A 69 -20.72 21.19 13.53
C ASP A 69 -21.57 19.95 13.84
N ARG A 70 -21.00 18.74 13.63
CA ARG A 70 -21.74 17.49 13.79
C ARG A 70 -21.49 16.79 15.11
N TYR A 71 -20.32 16.96 15.70
CA TYR A 71 -19.88 16.22 16.89
C TYR A 71 -19.42 17.14 18.04
N GLY A 72 -19.40 18.46 17.85
CA GLY A 72 -19.06 19.43 18.90
C GLY A 72 -17.58 19.42 19.31
N LEU A 73 -16.69 18.97 18.43
CA LEU A 73 -15.24 18.92 18.62
C LEU A 73 -14.56 20.23 18.25
#